data_AF-A0A2A4LJQ7-F1
#
_entry.id   AF-A0A2A4LJQ7-F1
#
_cell.length_a   1.000
_cell.length_b   1.000
_cell.length_c   1.000
_cell.angle_alpha   90.00
_cell.angle_beta   90.00
_cell.angle_gamma   90.00
#
_symmetry.space_group_name_H-M   'P 1'
#
loop_
_entity.id
_entity.type
_entity.pdbx_description
1 polymer ?
#
loop_
_entity_poly.entity_id
_entity_poly.type
_entity_poly.pdbx_seq_one_letter_code
_entity_poly.pdbx_strand_id
1 'polypeptide(L)'
;MRQLCKSPTSKQIQRWATNGHNASHYSPAAGKPSSPLMPISSKLIFKGENIMELNFGNLNWLAIIACIIVGQIFLTVWFLVIFGEPWAKAYGAADKKQHTAEIPSYTYGIGLVCMILLSFGLALFQQATGVDTLESGITFGIMIAIFFAIATALPGYAFQKRWSTAILAIGSQTVLIIILSAILGAWQ
;
A
#
# COMPACT_ATOMS: atom_id res chain seq x y z
N MET A 1 19.92 19.75 -20.06
CA MET A 1 20.98 18.76 -19.82
C MET A 1 20.36 17.37 -19.83
N ARG A 2 20.38 16.65 -20.97
CA ARG A 2 19.91 15.25 -21.08
C ARG A 2 21.14 14.35 -21.20
N GLN A 3 21.43 13.56 -20.18
CA GLN A 3 22.42 12.48 -20.28
C GLN A 3 21.77 11.30 -21.01
N LEU A 4 22.28 11.02 -22.20
CA LEU A 4 21.94 9.84 -22.98
C LEU A 4 22.65 8.62 -22.37
N CYS A 5 21.86 7.68 -21.84
CA CYS A 5 22.31 6.33 -21.55
C CYS A 5 22.76 5.67 -22.87
N LYS A 6 24.08 5.52 -23.08
CA LYS A 6 24.63 4.73 -24.17
C LYS A 6 24.64 3.25 -23.75
N SER A 7 23.92 2.41 -24.49
CA SER A 7 23.99 0.95 -24.35
C SER A 7 25.41 0.46 -24.66
N PRO A 8 25.97 -0.49 -23.88
CA PRO A 8 27.28 -1.05 -24.15
C PRO A 8 27.28 -1.84 -25.46
N THR A 9 28.31 -1.62 -26.27
CA THR A 9 28.46 -2.24 -27.59
C THR A 9 28.88 -3.71 -27.47
N SER A 10 28.40 -4.54 -28.40
CA SER A 10 28.60 -5.99 -28.47
C SER A 10 30.06 -6.47 -28.38
N LYS A 11 31.04 -5.60 -28.64
CA LYS A 11 32.47 -5.88 -28.52
C LYS A 11 32.97 -5.96 -27.07
N GLN A 12 32.28 -5.34 -26.09
CA GLN A 12 32.68 -5.45 -24.68
C GLN A 12 32.24 -6.76 -24.04
N ILE A 13 31.15 -7.37 -24.52
CA ILE A 13 30.65 -8.66 -24.01
C ILE A 13 31.58 -9.82 -24.43
N GLN A 14 32.16 -9.77 -25.63
CA GLN A 14 33.09 -10.82 -26.09
C GLN A 14 34.45 -10.81 -25.40
N ARG A 15 34.91 -9.68 -24.87
CA ARG A 15 36.20 -9.60 -24.15
C ARG A 15 36.18 -10.27 -22.77
N TRP A 16 35.01 -10.44 -22.16
CA TRP A 16 34.88 -11.15 -20.89
C TRP A 16 34.92 -12.68 -21.03
N ALA A 17 34.58 -13.21 -22.21
CA ALA A 17 34.54 -14.65 -22.45
C ALA A 17 35.91 -15.27 -22.82
N THR A 18 36.88 -14.48 -23.27
CA THR A 18 38.13 -15.01 -23.85
C THR A 18 39.36 -14.97 -22.94
N ASN A 19 39.26 -14.40 -21.73
CA ASN A 19 40.39 -14.32 -20.78
C ASN A 19 40.37 -15.40 -19.68
N GLY A 20 39.66 -16.50 -19.90
CA GLY A 20 39.74 -17.70 -19.06
C GLY A 20 40.89 -18.61 -19.50
N HIS A 21 42.13 -18.27 -19.18
CA HIS A 21 43.29 -19.18 -19.29
C HIS A 21 44.24 -18.97 -18.11
N ASN A 22 44.14 -19.86 -17.11
CA ASN A 22 45.27 -20.52 -16.43
C ASN A 22 44.74 -21.31 -15.23
N ALA A 23 44.41 -22.58 -15.46
CA ALA A 23 44.16 -23.55 -14.40
C ALA A 23 44.76 -24.89 -14.80
N SER A 24 46.10 -24.97 -14.81
CA SER A 24 46.83 -26.21 -15.08
C SER A 24 48.02 -26.34 -14.15
N HIS A 25 47.78 -26.59 -12.86
CA HIS A 25 48.75 -27.23 -11.95
C HIS A 25 48.01 -27.69 -10.68
N TYR A 26 47.38 -28.86 -10.72
CA TYR A 26 47.10 -29.64 -9.51
C TYR A 26 47.26 -31.12 -9.81
N SER A 27 48.33 -31.69 -9.25
CA SER A 27 48.64 -33.12 -9.21
C SER A 27 47.88 -33.77 -8.04
N PRO A 28 47.20 -34.92 -8.21
CA PRO A 28 46.48 -35.55 -7.12
C PRO A 28 47.41 -36.46 -6.32
N ALA A 29 47.87 -35.99 -5.16
CA ALA A 29 48.47 -36.84 -4.15
C ALA A 29 47.35 -37.52 -3.33
N ALA A 30 47.33 -38.84 -3.38
CA ALA A 30 46.43 -39.70 -2.62
C ALA A 30 46.71 -39.60 -1.11
N GLY A 31 45.83 -38.91 -0.37
CA GLY A 31 45.74 -38.94 1.08
C GLY A 31 44.43 -39.60 1.52
N LYS A 32 44.52 -40.69 2.30
CA LYS A 32 43.37 -41.39 2.88
C LYS A 32 42.61 -40.51 3.90
N PRO A 33 41.29 -40.71 4.07
CA PRO A 33 40.44 -39.82 4.87
C PRO A 33 40.44 -40.23 6.35
N SER A 34 40.65 -39.27 7.25
CA SER A 34 40.39 -39.44 8.68
C SER A 34 39.99 -38.12 9.30
N SER A 35 38.73 -37.75 9.11
CA SER A 35 38.08 -36.71 9.91
C SER A 35 36.71 -37.25 10.32
N PRO A 36 36.41 -37.36 11.63
CA PRO A 36 35.10 -37.78 12.09
C PRO A 36 34.05 -36.79 11.56
N LEU A 37 33.06 -37.31 10.84
CA LEU A 37 31.87 -36.55 10.47
C LEU A 37 31.20 -36.12 11.78
N MET A 38 31.26 -34.83 12.11
CA MET A 38 30.42 -34.29 13.18
C MET A 38 28.97 -34.51 12.78
N PRO A 39 28.13 -35.12 13.63
CA PRO A 39 26.71 -35.21 13.37
C PRO A 39 26.17 -33.78 13.39
N ILE A 40 25.77 -33.29 12.22
CA ILE A 40 24.96 -32.07 12.09
C ILE A 40 23.65 -32.40 12.81
N SER A 41 23.56 -32.00 14.07
CA SER A 41 22.32 -32.03 14.84
C SER A 41 21.37 -31.03 14.18
N SER A 42 20.63 -31.50 13.18
CA SER A 42 19.58 -30.81 12.46
C SER A 42 18.32 -30.68 13.30
N LYS A 43 18.46 -30.26 14.56
CA LYS A 43 17.34 -29.73 15.34
C LYS A 43 17.46 -28.21 15.38
N LEU A 44 17.33 -27.61 14.20
CA LEU A 44 16.85 -26.25 14.09
C LEU A 44 15.37 -26.30 14.48
N ILE A 45 15.10 -26.28 15.79
CA ILE A 45 13.76 -26.11 16.33
C ILE A 45 13.36 -24.69 15.95
N PHE A 46 12.71 -24.53 14.80
CA PHE A 46 11.84 -23.39 14.54
C PHE A 46 10.73 -23.50 15.57
N LYS A 47 10.99 -22.94 16.75
CA LYS A 47 9.97 -22.63 17.73
C LYS A 47 8.97 -21.78 16.99
N GLY A 48 7.80 -22.35 16.68
CA GLY A 48 6.72 -21.64 16.01
C GLY A 48 6.44 -20.39 16.83
N GLU A 49 6.95 -19.25 16.36
CA GLU A 49 6.54 -17.95 16.84
C GLU A 49 5.03 -17.86 16.61
N ASN A 50 4.32 -17.35 17.60
CA ASN A 50 2.89 -17.08 17.52
C ASN A 50 2.67 -16.13 16.34
N ILE A 51 2.35 -16.68 15.17
CA ILE A 51 1.75 -15.90 14.08
C ILE A 51 0.51 -15.26 14.66
N MET A 52 0.46 -13.93 14.61
CA MET A 52 -0.69 -13.14 15.05
C MET A 52 -1.92 -13.72 14.35
N GLU A 53 -2.76 -14.44 15.11
CA GLU A 53 -3.88 -15.19 14.54
C GLU A 53 -4.94 -14.17 14.09
N LEU A 54 -5.08 -13.97 12.77
CA LEU A 54 -6.14 -13.12 12.22
C LEU A 54 -7.47 -13.86 12.36
N ASN A 55 -8.26 -13.48 13.36
CA ASN A 55 -9.55 -14.07 13.62
C ASN A 55 -10.66 -13.29 12.91
N PHE A 56 -10.98 -13.73 11.68
CA PHE A 56 -12.06 -13.17 10.86
C PHE A 56 -13.46 -13.35 11.49
N GLY A 57 -13.62 -14.32 12.40
CA GLY A 57 -14.88 -14.55 13.11
C GLY A 57 -15.16 -13.52 14.21
N ASN A 58 -14.12 -12.85 14.72
CA ASN A 58 -14.22 -11.85 15.78
C ASN A 58 -14.28 -10.40 15.25
N LEU A 59 -14.40 -10.21 13.93
CA LEU A 59 -14.57 -8.87 13.37
C LEU A 59 -16.02 -8.43 13.53
N ASN A 60 -16.21 -7.17 13.95
CA ASN A 60 -17.53 -6.56 13.95
C ASN A 60 -17.96 -6.24 12.51
N TRP A 61 -18.61 -7.22 11.86
CA TRP A 61 -19.09 -7.10 10.48
C TRP A 61 -20.11 -5.96 10.30
N LEU A 62 -20.89 -5.67 11.33
CA LEU A 62 -21.83 -4.54 11.29
C LEU A 62 -21.06 -3.22 11.19
N ALA A 63 -19.95 -3.08 11.93
CA ALA A 63 -19.10 -1.89 11.91
C ALA A 63 -18.50 -1.65 10.52
N ILE A 64 -18.05 -2.73 9.88
CA ILE A 64 -17.47 -2.68 8.54
C ILE A 64 -18.53 -2.24 7.52
N ILE A 65 -19.74 -2.81 7.57
CA ILE A 65 -20.86 -2.41 6.70
C ILE A 65 -21.24 -0.95 6.93
N ALA A 66 -21.32 -0.50 8.20
CA ALA A 66 -21.58 0.88 8.54
C ALA A 66 -20.50 1.82 7.95
N CYS A 67 -19.23 1.45 8.05
CA CYS A 67 -18.11 2.19 7.46
C CYS A 67 -18.21 2.30 5.95
N ILE A 68 -18.61 1.24 5.25
CA ILE A 68 -18.80 1.26 3.80
C ILE A 68 -19.88 2.29 3.43
N ILE A 69 -21.02 2.25 4.12
CA ILE A 69 -22.14 3.19 3.86
C ILE A 69 -21.72 4.63 4.17
N VAL A 70 -21.17 4.87 5.35
CA VAL A 70 -20.69 6.20 5.77
C VAL A 70 -19.64 6.72 4.80
N GLY A 71 -18.71 5.88 4.37
CA GLY A 71 -17.67 6.26 3.44
C GLY A 71 -18.20 6.65 2.06
N GLN A 72 -19.19 5.93 1.54
CA GLN A 72 -19.84 6.28 0.27
C GLN A 72 -20.59 7.60 0.37
N ILE A 73 -21.37 7.79 1.44
CA ILE A 73 -22.09 9.04 1.70
C ILE A 73 -21.10 10.20 1.82
N PHE A 74 -20.04 10.03 2.61
CA PHE A 74 -19.02 11.04 2.82
C PHE A 74 -18.34 11.47 1.52
N LEU A 75 -17.85 10.53 0.72
CA LEU A 75 -17.18 10.85 -0.55
C LEU A 75 -18.15 11.52 -1.55
N THR A 76 -19.40 11.07 -1.59
CA THR A 76 -20.44 11.66 -2.43
C THR A 76 -20.70 13.11 -2.01
N VAL A 77 -20.90 13.35 -0.72
CA VAL A 77 -21.12 14.70 -0.17
C VAL A 77 -19.90 15.59 -0.43
N TRP A 78 -18.69 15.07 -0.21
CA TRP A 78 -17.45 15.80 -0.42
C TRP A 78 -17.28 16.25 -1.87
N PHE A 79 -17.41 15.33 -2.84
CA PHE A 79 -17.10 15.60 -4.24
C PHE A 79 -18.27 16.06 -5.09
N LEU A 80 -19.52 15.94 -4.64
CA LEU A 80 -20.69 16.45 -5.39
C LEU A 80 -21.33 17.68 -4.75
N VAL A 81 -21.32 17.78 -3.43
CA VAL A 81 -22.05 18.82 -2.69
C VAL A 81 -21.10 19.92 -2.21
N ILE A 82 -20.11 19.58 -1.38
CA ILE A 82 -19.27 20.58 -0.70
C ILE A 82 -18.20 21.13 -1.66
N PHE A 83 -17.48 20.24 -2.35
CA PHE A 83 -16.35 20.61 -3.20
C PHE A 83 -16.55 20.24 -4.67
N GLY A 84 -17.80 20.07 -5.12
CA GLY A 84 -18.09 19.68 -6.51
C GLY A 84 -17.57 20.66 -7.57
N GLU A 85 -17.84 21.96 -7.41
CA GLU A 85 -17.35 22.97 -8.36
C GLU A 85 -15.81 23.11 -8.32
N PRO A 86 -15.15 23.24 -7.15
CA PRO A 86 -13.68 23.23 -7.09
C PRO A 86 -13.04 21.97 -7.68
N TRP A 87 -13.64 20.79 -7.47
CA TRP A 87 -13.15 19.53 -7.99
C TRP A 87 -13.24 19.47 -9.52
N ALA A 88 -14.40 19.83 -10.08
CA ALA A 88 -14.61 19.89 -11.53
C ALA A 88 -13.60 20.84 -12.20
N LYS A 89 -13.44 22.05 -11.66
CA LYS A 89 -12.46 23.04 -12.14
C LYS A 89 -11.02 22.52 -12.04
N ALA A 90 -10.68 21.81 -10.97
CA ALA A 90 -9.36 21.19 -10.80
C ALA A 90 -9.08 20.05 -11.80
N TYR A 91 -10.11 19.52 -12.46
CA TYR A 91 -10.01 18.59 -13.58
C TYR A 91 -10.14 19.23 -14.95
N GLY A 92 -10.36 20.54 -15.02
CA GLY A 92 -10.51 21.28 -16.28
C GLY A 92 -11.91 21.26 -16.87
N ALA A 93 -12.91 20.76 -16.14
CA ALA A 93 -14.32 20.86 -16.54
C ALA A 93 -14.87 22.26 -16.26
N ALA A 94 -15.83 22.71 -17.07
CA ALA A 94 -16.46 24.02 -16.90
C ALA A 94 -17.37 24.08 -15.66
N ASP A 95 -18.06 22.98 -15.37
CA ASP A 95 -18.95 22.83 -14.23
C ASP A 95 -19.00 21.37 -13.73
N LYS A 96 -19.62 21.16 -12.56
CA LYS A 96 -19.77 19.83 -11.96
C LYS A 96 -20.61 18.85 -12.79
N LYS A 97 -21.54 19.35 -13.62
CA LYS A 97 -22.44 18.51 -14.42
C LYS A 97 -21.68 17.91 -15.60
N GLN A 98 -20.85 18.71 -16.28
CA GLN A 98 -19.92 18.25 -17.30
C GLN A 98 -18.97 17.21 -16.72
N HIS A 99 -18.30 17.53 -15.60
CA HIS A 99 -17.37 16.59 -14.96
C HIS A 99 -18.02 15.25 -14.65
N THR A 100 -19.21 15.26 -14.04
CA THR A 100 -19.93 14.02 -13.67
C THR A 100 -20.33 13.21 -14.90
N ALA A 101 -20.70 13.85 -16.01
CA ALA A 101 -21.06 13.18 -17.26
C ALA A 101 -19.86 12.52 -17.96
N GLU A 102 -18.66 13.06 -17.75
CA GLU A 102 -17.41 12.53 -18.32
C GLU A 102 -16.84 11.35 -17.51
N ILE A 103 -17.26 11.16 -16.25
CA ILE A 103 -16.80 10.04 -15.43
C ILE A 103 -17.46 8.73 -15.91
N PRO A 104 -16.68 7.71 -16.28
CA PRO A 104 -17.23 6.41 -16.62
C PRO A 104 -17.94 5.77 -15.42
N SER A 105 -19.11 5.17 -15.66
CA SER A 105 -19.95 4.58 -14.60
C SER A 105 -19.25 3.48 -13.79
N TYR A 106 -18.34 2.73 -14.40
CA TYR A 106 -17.55 1.69 -13.71
C TYR A 106 -16.65 2.26 -12.59
N THR A 107 -16.31 3.55 -12.65
CA THR A 107 -15.46 4.22 -11.64
C THR A 107 -16.11 4.20 -10.26
N TYR A 108 -17.44 4.32 -10.19
CA TYR A 108 -18.18 4.22 -8.92
C TYR A 108 -18.12 2.81 -8.34
N GLY A 109 -18.17 1.78 -9.21
CA GLY A 109 -17.99 0.39 -8.80
C GLY A 109 -16.59 0.13 -8.23
N ILE A 110 -15.54 0.66 -8.88
CA ILE A 110 -14.17 0.60 -8.36
C ILE A 110 -14.08 1.30 -7.00
N GLY A 111 -14.69 2.49 -6.88
CA GLY A 111 -14.74 3.23 -5.62
C GLY A 111 -15.39 2.44 -4.47
N LEU A 112 -16.47 1.72 -4.75
CA LEU A 112 -17.12 0.85 -3.77
C LEU A 112 -16.21 -0.31 -3.34
N VAL A 113 -15.56 -0.99 -4.28
CA VAL A 113 -14.62 -2.07 -3.97
C VAL A 113 -13.44 -1.57 -3.14
N CYS A 114 -12.86 -0.42 -3.50
CA CYS A 114 -11.79 0.21 -2.72
C CYS A 114 -12.26 0.58 -1.31
N MET A 115 -13.51 1.02 -1.13
CA MET A 115 -14.08 1.32 0.19
C MET A 115 -14.22 0.07 1.06
N ILE A 116 -14.67 -1.05 0.46
CA ILE A 116 -14.75 -2.35 1.15
C ILE A 116 -13.35 -2.78 1.61
N LEU A 117 -12.35 -2.70 0.71
CA LEU A 117 -10.97 -3.05 1.04
C LEU A 117 -10.39 -2.15 2.13
N LEU A 118 -10.63 -0.83 2.07
CA LEU A 118 -10.14 0.12 3.06
C LEU A 118 -10.76 -0.14 4.44
N SER A 119 -12.09 -0.24 4.52
CA SER A 119 -12.81 -0.49 5.78
C SER A 119 -12.43 -1.84 6.40
N PHE A 120 -12.35 -2.89 5.58
CA PHE A 120 -11.90 -4.21 6.03
C PHE A 120 -10.44 -4.20 6.50
N GLY A 121 -9.54 -3.56 5.76
CA GLY A 121 -8.13 -3.44 6.13
C GLY A 121 -7.95 -2.66 7.44
N LEU A 122 -8.67 -1.56 7.64
CA LEU A 122 -8.66 -0.82 8.90
C LEU A 122 -9.15 -1.67 10.06
N ALA A 123 -10.24 -2.44 9.89
CA ALA A 123 -10.75 -3.32 10.93
C ALA A 123 -9.73 -4.40 11.33
N LEU A 124 -9.06 -5.01 10.35
CA LEU A 124 -7.99 -5.98 10.59
C LEU A 124 -6.80 -5.36 11.33
N PHE A 125 -6.35 -4.18 10.91
CA PHE A 125 -5.22 -3.53 11.59
C PHE A 125 -5.56 -3.10 13.00
N GLN A 126 -6.77 -2.60 13.25
CA GLN A 126 -7.21 -2.25 14.60
C GLN A 126 -7.30 -3.49 15.50
N GLN A 127 -7.83 -4.60 14.99
CA GLN A 127 -7.85 -5.87 15.72
C GLN A 127 -6.42 -6.34 16.03
N ALA A 128 -5.51 -6.27 15.06
CA ALA A 128 -4.11 -6.66 15.22
C ALA A 128 -3.31 -5.78 16.20
N THR A 129 -3.70 -4.50 16.32
CA THR A 129 -3.03 -3.52 17.20
C THR A 129 -3.73 -3.33 18.55
N GLY A 130 -4.88 -3.98 18.78
CA GLY A 130 -5.66 -3.84 20.00
C GLY A 130 -6.32 -2.47 20.15
N VAL A 131 -6.71 -1.84 19.03
CA VAL A 131 -7.43 -0.56 19.03
C VAL A 131 -8.92 -0.84 19.24
N ASP A 132 -9.42 -0.50 20.42
CA ASP A 132 -10.76 -0.86 20.90
C ASP A 132 -11.58 0.31 21.47
N THR A 133 -11.07 1.55 21.32
CA THR A 133 -11.77 2.75 21.80
C THR A 133 -11.85 3.82 20.73
N LEU A 134 -12.82 4.73 20.85
CA LEU A 134 -12.97 5.86 19.92
C LEU A 134 -11.69 6.72 19.85
N GLU A 135 -11.07 7.02 21.00
CA GLU A 135 -9.85 7.85 21.07
C GLU A 135 -8.65 7.17 20.39
N SER A 136 -8.44 5.88 20.68
CA SER A 136 -7.37 5.09 20.03
C SER A 136 -7.66 4.93 18.53
N GLY A 137 -8.92 4.76 18.13
CA GLY A 137 -9.37 4.71 16.74
C GLY A 137 -9.07 6.00 15.97
N ILE A 138 -9.34 7.17 16.57
CA ILE A 138 -8.99 8.46 15.96
C ILE A 138 -7.48 8.60 15.80
N THR A 139 -6.72 8.28 16.85
CA THR A 139 -5.24 8.37 16.83
C THR A 139 -4.64 7.45 15.78
N PHE A 140 -5.12 6.21 15.72
CA PHE A 140 -4.75 5.23 14.71
C PHE A 140 -5.07 5.73 13.30
N GLY A 141 -6.27 6.27 13.09
CA GLY A 141 -6.71 6.83 11.81
C GLY A 141 -5.84 7.99 11.34
N ILE A 142 -5.44 8.89 12.25
CA ILE A 142 -4.52 9.99 11.97
C ILE A 142 -3.16 9.45 11.53
N MET A 143 -2.62 8.44 12.23
CA MET A 143 -1.36 7.81 11.86
C MET A 143 -1.42 7.17 10.47
N ILE A 144 -2.47 6.40 10.17
CA ILE A 144 -2.66 5.79 8.85
C ILE A 144 -2.79 6.87 7.77
N ALA A 145 -3.56 7.92 8.03
CA ALA A 145 -3.74 8.99 7.08
C ALA A 145 -2.42 9.71 6.76
N ILE A 146 -1.60 10.03 7.77
CA ILE A 146 -0.32 10.72 7.58
C ILE A 146 0.71 9.81 6.91
N PHE A 147 0.98 8.65 7.52
CA PHE A 147 2.10 7.80 7.13
C PHE A 147 1.83 6.95 5.88
N PHE A 148 0.56 6.70 5.55
CA PHE A 148 0.20 5.93 4.37
C PHE A 148 -0.51 6.81 3.34
N ALA A 149 -1.66 7.40 3.67
CA ALA A 149 -2.47 8.07 2.65
C ALA A 149 -1.76 9.31 2.06
N ILE A 150 -1.30 10.23 2.91
CA ILE A 150 -0.59 11.44 2.49
C ILE A 150 0.76 11.07 1.87
N ALA A 151 1.56 10.27 2.58
CA ALA A 151 2.92 9.92 2.14
C ALA A 151 2.94 9.21 0.77
N THR A 152 1.94 8.38 0.45
CA THR A 152 1.89 7.66 -0.83
C THR A 152 1.19 8.44 -1.94
N ALA A 153 0.18 9.26 -1.63
CA ALA A 153 -0.56 10.01 -2.65
C ALA A 153 0.15 11.31 -3.07
N LEU A 154 0.81 12.00 -2.13
CA LEU A 154 1.39 13.32 -2.37
C LEU A 154 2.38 13.37 -3.53
N PRO A 155 3.33 12.41 -3.69
CA PRO A 155 4.25 12.42 -4.83
C PRO A 155 3.52 12.35 -6.17
N GLY A 156 2.46 11.55 -6.27
CA GLY A 156 1.69 11.37 -7.51
C GLY A 156 1.09 12.68 -8.02
N TYR A 157 0.58 13.52 -7.13
CA TYR A 157 0.06 14.83 -7.50
C TYR A 157 1.14 15.89 -7.65
N ALA A 158 2.21 15.83 -6.84
CA ALA A 158 3.33 16.76 -6.90
C ALA A 158 4.04 16.71 -8.25
N PHE A 159 4.30 15.50 -8.79
CA PHE A 159 4.91 15.34 -10.11
C PHE A 159 4.03 15.86 -11.26
N GLN A 160 2.71 15.84 -11.08
CA GLN A 160 1.75 16.36 -12.06
C GLN A 160 1.51 17.88 -11.90
N LYS A 161 2.08 18.52 -10.87
CA LYS A 161 1.83 19.94 -10.52
C LYS A 161 0.34 20.26 -10.28
N ARG A 162 -0.45 19.27 -9.87
CA ARG A 162 -1.91 19.40 -9.64
C ARG A 162 -2.25 19.63 -8.17
N TRP A 163 -1.74 20.71 -7.58
CA TRP A 163 -1.88 20.98 -6.13
C TRP A 163 -3.32 21.15 -5.67
N SER A 164 -4.16 21.84 -6.45
CA SER A 164 -5.58 22.00 -6.14
C SER A 164 -6.31 20.66 -6.10
N THR A 165 -6.01 19.77 -7.05
CA THR A 165 -6.52 18.39 -7.05
C THR A 165 -5.97 17.59 -5.87
N ALA A 166 -4.69 17.75 -5.56
CA ALA A 166 -4.03 17.06 -4.45
C ALA A 166 -4.73 17.37 -3.11
N ILE A 167 -4.96 18.65 -2.82
CA ILE A 167 -5.57 19.08 -1.55
C ILE A 167 -6.97 18.47 -1.39
N LEU A 168 -7.79 18.50 -2.44
CA LEU A 168 -9.15 17.96 -2.41
C LEU A 168 -9.15 16.43 -2.30
N ALA A 169 -8.32 15.75 -3.09
CA ALA A 169 -8.24 14.30 -3.10
C ALA A 169 -7.64 13.75 -1.79
N ILE A 170 -6.44 14.20 -1.42
CA ILE A 170 -5.74 13.75 -0.21
C ILE A 170 -6.51 14.16 1.03
N GLY A 171 -7.07 15.38 1.06
CA GLY A 171 -7.90 15.86 2.17
C GLY A 171 -9.11 14.97 2.40
N SER A 172 -9.85 14.63 1.33
CA SER A 172 -11.01 13.72 1.44
C SER A 172 -10.62 12.35 2.00
N GLN A 173 -9.51 11.78 1.53
CA GLN A 173 -9.06 10.46 1.98
C GLN A 173 -8.58 10.48 3.42
N THR A 174 -7.89 11.54 3.83
CA THR A 174 -7.40 11.72 5.21
C THR A 174 -8.57 11.77 6.19
N VAL A 175 -9.56 12.64 5.92
CA VAL A 175 -10.73 12.80 6.78
C VAL A 175 -11.56 11.52 6.80
N LEU A 176 -11.76 10.88 5.64
CA LEU A 176 -12.45 9.61 5.53
C LEU A 176 -11.80 8.53 6.40
N ILE A 177 -10.49 8.32 6.27
CA ILE A 177 -9.77 7.29 7.05
C ILE A 177 -9.94 7.52 8.54
N ILE A 178 -9.85 8.77 9.01
CA ILE A 178 -10.04 9.11 10.42
C ILE A 178 -11.47 8.78 10.87
N ILE A 179 -12.49 9.16 10.09
CA ILE A 179 -13.90 8.87 10.40
C ILE A 179 -14.14 7.36 10.48
N LEU A 180 -13.70 6.58 9.48
CA LEU A 180 -13.90 5.13 9.47
C LEU A 180 -13.17 4.46 10.63
N SER A 181 -11.93 4.89 10.89
CA SER A 181 -11.13 4.38 12.00
C SER A 181 -11.78 4.69 13.36
N ALA A 182 -12.36 5.87 13.52
CA ALA A 182 -13.11 6.25 14.71
C ALA A 182 -14.38 5.40 14.91
N ILE A 183 -15.14 5.16 13.84
CA ILE A 183 -16.34 4.31 13.89
C ILE A 183 -15.98 2.87 14.27
N LEU A 184 -14.94 2.30 13.66
CA LEU A 184 -14.47 0.96 13.98
C LEU A 184 -14.01 0.88 15.43
N GLY A 185 -13.18 1.82 15.90
CA GLY A 185 -12.72 1.85 17.30
C GLY A 185 -13.82 2.09 18.32
N ALA A 186 -14.96 2.68 17.93
CA ALA A 186 -16.11 2.83 18.80
C ALA A 186 -17.00 1.57 18.91
N TRP A 187 -16.82 0.58 18.01
CA TRP A 187 -17.65 -0.63 17.90
C TRP A 187 -16.87 -1.94 18.13
N GLN A 188 -15.58 -1.86 18.44
CA GLN A 188 -14.77 -2.99 18.92
C GLN A 188 -15.13 -3.31 20.38
#